data_AF-A0A534QAC4-F1
#
_entry.id   AF-A0A534QAC4-F1
#
_cell.length_a   1.000
_cell.length_b   1.000
_cell.length_c   1.000
_cell.angle_alpha   90.00
_cell.angle_beta   90.00
_cell.angle_gamma   90.00
#
_symmetry.space_group_name_H-M   'P 1'
#
loop_
_entity.id
_entity.type
_entity.pdbx_description
1 polymer ?
#
loop_
_entity_poly.entity_id
_entity_poly.type
_entity_poly.pdbx_seq_one_letter_code
_entity_poly.pdbx_strand_id
1 'polypeptide(L)'
;MNPQRRRRFWGWGWEGEGPAPEQQQAIARLLAARFALPEVQSVEPPRLEELRFPAPRLRPPAALAAISSETPYDRAAHTHGKSFRDVVRALRRD
;
A
#
# COMPACT_ATOMS: atom_id res chain seq x y z
N MET A 1 -22.15 3.48 4.16
CA MET A 1 -20.71 3.20 4.01
C MET A 1 -20.39 3.38 2.54
N ASN A 2 -19.64 4.43 2.16
CA ASN A 2 -19.42 4.76 0.75
C ASN A 2 -18.61 3.63 0.09
N PRO A 3 -19.20 2.83 -0.83
CA PRO A 3 -18.53 1.67 -1.42
C PRO A 3 -17.39 2.04 -2.39
N GLN A 4 -17.15 3.35 -2.62
CA GLN A 4 -16.21 3.85 -3.62
C GLN A 4 -14.85 4.30 -3.05
N ARG A 5 -14.67 4.35 -1.73
CA ARG A 5 -13.41 4.82 -1.13
C ARG A 5 -12.58 3.65 -0.63
N ARG A 6 -11.55 3.27 -1.38
CA ARG A 6 -10.65 2.15 -1.05
C ARG A 6 -9.43 2.66 -0.28
N ARG A 7 -9.02 1.94 0.77
CA ARG A 7 -7.79 2.27 1.50
C ARG A 7 -6.57 1.80 0.72
N ARG A 8 -5.44 2.47 0.91
CA ARG A 8 -4.16 1.99 0.40
C ARG A 8 -3.75 0.73 1.15
N PHE A 9 -3.55 -0.37 0.43
CA PHE A 9 -3.09 -1.62 1.07
C PHE A 9 -1.65 -1.49 1.59
N TRP A 10 -0.81 -0.68 0.94
CA TRP A 10 0.62 -0.50 1.26
C TRP A 10 0.93 0.62 2.26
N GLY A 11 -0.04 1.47 2.60
CA GLY A 11 0.23 2.66 3.42
C GLY A 11 -1.01 3.27 4.08
N TRP A 12 -0.86 4.47 4.61
CA TRP A 12 -1.94 5.21 5.26
C TRP A 12 -2.87 5.87 4.25
N GLY A 13 -4.12 6.13 4.63
CA GLY A 13 -5.07 6.92 3.84
C GLY A 13 -5.77 6.16 2.70
N TRP A 14 -6.38 6.93 1.81
CA TRP A 14 -7.21 6.42 0.71
C TRP A 14 -6.47 6.42 -0.62
N GLU A 15 -6.91 5.56 -1.54
CA GLU A 15 -6.47 5.56 -2.94
C GLU A 15 -6.83 6.90 -3.60
N GLY A 16 -5.94 7.41 -4.46
CA GLY A 16 -6.13 8.70 -5.14
C GLY A 16 -5.95 9.95 -4.27
N GLU A 17 -5.70 9.78 -2.96
CA GLU A 17 -5.43 10.89 -2.04
C GLU A 17 -3.96 10.98 -1.67
N GLY A 18 -3.44 12.20 -1.65
CA GLY A 18 -2.05 12.50 -1.30
C GLY A 18 -1.57 13.76 -2.00
N PRO A 19 -0.30 14.12 -1.78
CA PRO A 19 0.33 15.20 -2.53
C PRO A 19 0.35 14.89 -4.02
N ALA A 20 -0.01 15.87 -4.85
CA ALA A 20 0.16 15.83 -6.29
C ALA A 20 1.65 15.66 -6.68
N PRO A 21 1.98 15.20 -7.89
CA PRO A 21 3.37 14.98 -8.31
C PRO A 21 4.30 16.18 -8.08
N GLU A 22 3.81 17.40 -8.35
CA GLU A 22 4.57 18.64 -8.16
C GLU A 22 4.84 18.91 -6.68
N GLN A 23 3.87 18.61 -5.82
CA GLN A 23 4.00 18.72 -4.36
C GLN A 23 4.98 17.67 -3.82
N GLN A 24 4.96 16.45 -4.34
CA GLN A 24 5.93 15.41 -3.99
C GLN A 24 7.37 15.82 -4.34
N GLN A 25 7.57 16.39 -5.53
CA GLN A 25 8.87 16.92 -5.94
C GLN A 25 9.33 18.09 -5.05
N ALA A 26 8.43 18.98 -4.67
CA ALA A 26 8.74 20.07 -3.75
C ALA A 26 9.16 19.56 -2.37
N ILE A 27 8.43 18.57 -1.83
CA ILE A 27 8.79 17.90 -0.58
C ILE A 27 10.16 17.21 -0.70
N ALA A 28 10.43 16.52 -1.80
CA ALA A 28 11.72 15.86 -2.02
C ALA A 28 12.89 16.87 -2.01
N ARG A 29 12.75 18.02 -2.69
CA ARG A 29 13.76 19.10 -2.67
C ARG A 29 13.95 19.68 -1.28
N LEU A 30 12.86 19.91 -0.54
CA LEU A 30 12.91 20.39 0.84
C LEU A 30 13.70 19.43 1.74
N LEU A 31 13.42 18.12 1.63
CA LEU A 31 14.10 17.09 2.40
C LEU A 31 15.58 16.97 2.00
N ALA A 32 15.90 17.01 0.71
CA ALA A 32 17.28 16.98 0.22
C ALA A 32 18.11 18.13 0.82
N ALA A 33 17.59 19.36 0.75
CA ALA A 33 18.24 20.52 1.36
C ALA A 33 18.36 20.40 2.88
N ARG A 34 17.30 19.96 3.56
CA ARG A 34 17.25 19.86 5.04
C ARG A 34 18.25 18.85 5.60
N PHE A 35 18.52 17.78 4.86
CA PHE A 35 19.39 16.68 5.26
C PHE A 35 20.73 16.66 4.52
N ALA A 36 21.06 17.71 3.74
CA ALA A 36 22.28 17.81 2.93
C ALA A 36 22.52 16.59 2.03
N LEU A 37 21.44 16.07 1.44
CA LEU A 37 21.48 14.98 0.48
C LEU A 37 21.54 15.55 -0.95
N PRO A 38 22.23 14.87 -1.89
CA PRO A 38 22.25 15.29 -3.28
C PRO A 38 20.84 15.24 -3.90
N GLU A 39 20.05 14.23 -3.54
CA GLU A 39 18.66 14.08 -3.93
C GLU A 39 17.91 13.17 -2.95
N VAL A 40 16.57 13.25 -2.99
CA VAL A 40 15.66 12.30 -2.33
C VAL A 40 14.80 11.67 -3.41
N GLN A 41 14.96 10.37 -3.61
CA GLN A 41 14.19 9.63 -4.60
C GLN A 41 12.86 9.16 -3.99
N SER A 42 11.77 9.38 -4.72
CA SER A 42 10.46 8.80 -4.40
C SER A 42 10.40 7.36 -4.90
N VAL A 43 9.77 6.48 -4.13
CA VAL A 43 9.50 5.09 -4.56
C VAL A 43 8.05 5.01 -4.99
N GLU A 44 7.81 4.55 -6.22
CA GLU A 44 6.45 4.35 -6.72
C GLU A 44 5.75 3.28 -5.87
N PRO A 45 4.53 3.56 -5.36
CA PRO A 45 3.77 2.59 -4.61
C PRO A 45 3.53 1.27 -5.36
N PRO A 46 3.41 0.12 -4.67
CA PRO A 46 3.07 -1.15 -5.28
C PRO A 46 1.68 -1.12 -5.89
N ARG A 47 1.58 -1.67 -7.10
CA ARG A 47 0.30 -2.04 -7.70
C ARG A 47 -0.03 -3.47 -7.32
N LEU A 48 -1.32 -3.80 -7.27
CA LEU A 48 -1.77 -5.10 -6.77
C LEU A 48 -1.29 -6.25 -7.67
N GLU A 49 -1.22 -6.00 -8.97
CA GLU A 49 -0.74 -6.92 -10.00
C GLU A 49 0.77 -7.21 -9.93
N GLU A 50 1.54 -6.40 -9.19
CA GLU A 50 2.98 -6.63 -9.00
C GLU A 50 3.25 -7.66 -7.89
N LEU A 51 2.26 -7.93 -7.05
CA LEU A 51 2.37 -8.83 -5.91
C LEU A 51 2.08 -10.27 -6.33
N ARG A 52 2.99 -11.18 -5.96
CA ARG A 52 2.81 -12.61 -6.19
C ARG A 52 2.24 -13.26 -4.95
N PHE A 53 1.05 -13.82 -5.09
CA PHE A 53 0.39 -14.53 -4.01
C PHE A 53 0.35 -16.03 -4.29
N PRO A 54 0.77 -16.89 -3.35
CA PRO A 54 0.40 -18.30 -3.42
C PRO A 54 -1.12 -18.44 -3.34
N ALA A 55 -1.65 -19.50 -3.94
CA ALA A 55 -3.07 -19.83 -3.81
C ALA A 55 -3.46 -19.97 -2.33
N PRO A 56 -4.65 -19.49 -1.92
CA PRO A 56 -5.15 -19.72 -0.57
C PRO A 56 -5.16 -21.22 -0.25
N ARG A 57 -4.62 -21.57 0.92
CA ARG A 57 -4.53 -22.97 1.38
C ARG A 57 -5.82 -23.46 2.03
N LEU A 58 -6.70 -22.54 2.42
CA LEU A 58 -7.96 -22.82 3.09
C LEU A 58 -9.08 -22.18 2.28
N ARG A 59 -10.19 -22.90 2.10
CA ARG A 59 -11.43 -22.34 1.57
C ARG A 59 -12.40 -22.09 2.73
N PRO A 60 -13.12 -20.96 2.74
CA PRO A 60 -14.12 -20.73 3.77
C PRO A 60 -15.24 -21.77 3.66
N PRO A 61 -15.69 -22.37 4.79
CA PRO A 61 -16.90 -23.18 4.81
C PRO A 61 -18.11 -22.40 4.31
N ALA A 62 -19.11 -23.09 3.75
CA ALA A 62 -20.29 -22.46 3.17
C ALA A 62 -20.98 -21.46 4.13
N ALA A 63 -21.05 -21.79 5.42
CA ALA A 63 -21.64 -20.92 6.45
C ALA A 63 -20.87 -19.59 6.65
N LEU A 64 -19.59 -19.54 6.31
CA LEU A 64 -18.74 -18.34 6.45
C LEU A 64 -18.42 -17.66 5.12
N ALA A 65 -18.83 -18.25 3.99
CA ALA A 65 -18.49 -17.75 2.66
C ALA A 65 -18.92 -16.30 2.43
N ALA A 66 -20.08 -15.90 2.97
CA ALA A 66 -20.62 -14.54 2.83
C ALA A 66 -19.82 -13.46 3.58
N ILE A 67 -19.00 -13.84 4.56
CA ILE A 67 -18.19 -12.90 5.38
C ILE A 67 -16.68 -13.12 5.22
N SER A 68 -16.29 -14.00 4.30
CA SER A 68 -14.89 -14.33 4.03
C SER A 68 -14.46 -13.76 2.69
N SER A 69 -13.18 -13.40 2.57
CA SER A 69 -12.60 -12.96 1.30
C SER A 69 -11.25 -13.62 1.06
N GLU A 70 -11.01 -13.97 -0.19
CA GLU A 70 -9.75 -14.51 -0.67
C GLU A 70 -9.12 -13.62 -1.77
N THR A 71 -9.66 -12.42 -1.99
CA THR A 71 -9.20 -11.52 -3.05
C THR A 71 -7.74 -11.09 -2.83
N PRO A 72 -6.96 -10.85 -3.90
CA PRO A 72 -5.60 -10.36 -3.75
C PRO A 72 -5.52 -9.06 -2.93
N TYR A 73 -6.48 -8.15 -3.09
CA TYR A 73 -6.51 -6.88 -2.35
C TYR A 73 -6.69 -7.12 -0.86
N ASP A 74 -7.68 -7.92 -0.46
CA ASP A 74 -7.93 -8.16 0.97
C ASP A 74 -6.74 -8.87 1.61
N ARG A 75 -6.11 -9.81 0.89
CA ARG A 75 -4.89 -10.46 1.36
C ARG A 75 -3.73 -9.47 1.52
N ALA A 76 -3.52 -8.57 0.56
CA ALA A 76 -2.49 -7.53 0.65
C ALA A 76 -2.75 -6.59 1.84
N ALA A 77 -4.00 -6.12 1.97
CA ALA A 77 -4.42 -5.17 3.00
C ALA A 77 -4.34 -5.72 4.43
N HIS A 78 -4.34 -7.05 4.59
CA HIS A 78 -4.27 -7.73 5.88
C HIS A 78 -2.93 -8.46 6.13
N THR A 79 -1.92 -8.27 5.27
CA THR A 79 -0.56 -8.83 5.48
C THR A 79 0.34 -7.89 6.29
N HIS A 80 0.23 -6.59 6.05
CA HIS A 80 1.11 -5.57 6.63
C HIS A 80 0.30 -4.53 7.40
N GLY A 81 0.80 -4.19 8.59
CA GLY A 81 0.31 -3.06 9.35
C GLY A 81 0.72 -1.73 8.72
N LYS A 82 0.72 -0.67 9.53
CA LYS A 82 1.09 0.68 9.09
C LYS A 82 2.27 1.26 9.88
N SER A 83 3.04 0.38 10.53
CA SER A 83 4.33 0.75 11.10
C SER A 83 5.31 1.10 9.97
N PHE A 84 6.35 1.88 10.27
CA PHE A 84 7.37 2.26 9.28
C PHE A 84 7.95 1.05 8.54
N ARG A 85 8.31 -0.01 9.28
CA ARG A 85 8.87 -1.25 8.71
C ARG A 85 7.89 -1.91 7.73
N ASP A 86 6.62 -1.98 8.08
CA ASP A 86 5.62 -2.68 7.26
C ASP A 86 5.31 -1.88 5.98
N VAL A 87 5.28 -0.54 6.06
CA VAL A 87 5.17 0.32 4.87
C VAL A 87 6.39 0.15 3.95
N VAL A 88 7.60 0.12 4.50
CA VAL A 88 8.82 -0.11 3.70
C VAL A 88 8.80 -1.48 3.01
N ARG A 89 8.35 -2.54 3.70
CA ARG A 89 8.21 -3.88 3.10
C ARG A 89 7.17 -3.90 1.98
N ALA A 90 6.01 -3.29 2.22
CA ALA A 90 5.00 -3.15 1.18
C ALA A 90 5.55 -2.40 -0.05
N LEU A 91 6.27 -1.29 0.15
CA LEU A 91 6.93 -0.54 -0.93
C LEU A 91 8.01 -1.34 -1.65
N ARG A 92 8.61 -2.36 -1.03
CA ARG A 92 9.60 -3.24 -1.67
C ARG A 92 8.99 -4.45 -2.38
N ARG A 93 7.68 -4.67 -2.22
CA ARG A 93 6.97 -5.89 -2.68
C ARG A 93 7.49 -7.15 -1.97
N ASP A 94 7.94 -6.98 -0.72
CA ASP A 94 8.33 -8.07 0.20
C ASP A 94 7.08 -8.73 0.81
#